data_AF-A0A6P8IM03-F1
#
_entry.id   AF-A0A6P8IM03-F1
#
_cell.length_a   1.000
_cell.length_b   1.000
_cell.length_c   1.000
_cell.angle_alpha   90.00
_cell.angle_beta   90.00
_cell.angle_gamma   90.00
#
_symmetry.space_group_name_H-M   'P 1'
#
loop_
_entity.id
_entity.type
_entity.pdbx_description
1 polymer ?
#
loop_
_entity_poly.entity_id
_entity_poly.type
_entity_poly.pdbx_seq_one_letter_code
_entity_poly.pdbx_strand_id
1 'polypeptide(L)'
;MAACADETEKSPSKNPPIRVISLPDAKEKVVEDKKHSSAILLGLHQNYKDEKFCDVTLVFGDKEIKAHKVVLASSSRYFEAMFSSNFIDGSQQKLEIPLFDSKIGTALIDYAYTGKVEITADNVVEILAGANFLQGFDFVEKSCCDYLKFHMSDENALQILQVADQFHQSKLKDHIKKYCFLRFSTFAENKAFLNIPFKLLKEVLSDDHLLVEKNGVVYLGRRQEEYLLEKVLEYIKHNEEVNEKAEQLLKCIHLPLLKNKKLHALKSNDVLQSTECKALIDEALLLKKEKTSKSAQLQEEETDELSQKDWTKPRPCGEYQLWRGRCLANGEQVNDEAVAFSDKEKINVHSDYVTGMDLWIRSWDGRPVIGGMKIYYSNGESCMHGDEKGSTKEEFRLDTDERIIKLDSQSGYMIDCVTFFTNKERKLGPHGGSGGGYRQENPPNYHGYLVCVEGNVVKSQGSLGITKLQFLWRFFRTHDQSHVPDYIEAYYDEFDEDDYDDFYDDYEDYDDYEGYDFEDDYDIEDENFYDYDPTPDDDFWP
;
A
#
# COMPACT_ATOMS: atom_id res chain seq x y z
N MET A 1 28.81 -28.77 -78.00
CA MET A 1 29.57 -29.95 -77.52
C MET A 1 30.92 -29.41 -77.10
N ALA A 2 31.11 -29.19 -75.79
CA ALA A 2 31.91 -30.07 -74.92
C ALA A 2 33.41 -30.11 -75.30
N ALA A 3 34.40 -29.98 -74.42
CA ALA A 3 34.57 -29.50 -73.05
C ALA A 3 36.06 -29.72 -72.71
N CYS A 4 36.64 -28.86 -71.85
CA CYS A 4 37.66 -29.16 -70.80
C CYS A 4 38.99 -29.86 -71.19
N ALA A 5 40.13 -29.68 -70.54
CA ALA A 5 40.62 -28.92 -69.39
C ALA A 5 42.17 -28.96 -69.53
N ASP A 6 42.91 -27.87 -69.39
CA ASP A 6 43.37 -27.23 -68.14
C ASP A 6 44.05 -28.20 -67.14
N GLU A 7 45.39 -28.23 -67.22
CA GLU A 7 46.29 -28.86 -66.25
C GLU A 7 46.41 -27.93 -65.04
N THR A 8 45.92 -28.37 -63.88
CA THR A 8 46.25 -27.72 -62.60
C THR A 8 46.95 -28.72 -61.68
N GLU A 9 48.19 -28.38 -61.37
CA GLU A 9 49.05 -29.03 -60.37
C GLU A 9 48.34 -29.10 -59.01
N LYS A 10 48.09 -30.31 -58.52
CA LYS A 10 47.71 -30.54 -57.12
C LYS A 10 48.96 -30.74 -56.27
N SER A 11 49.21 -29.79 -55.37
CA SER A 11 50.12 -29.97 -54.24
C SER A 11 49.57 -31.03 -53.27
N PRO A 12 50.39 -31.97 -52.77
CA PRO A 12 49.91 -32.97 -51.82
C PRO A 12 49.95 -32.39 -50.40
N SER A 13 48.75 -32.13 -49.85
CA SER A 13 48.54 -31.92 -48.41
C SER A 13 49.02 -33.16 -47.65
N LYS A 14 50.16 -33.03 -46.95
CA LYS A 14 50.74 -34.05 -46.06
C LYS A 14 50.30 -33.81 -44.61
N ASN A 15 49.01 -33.94 -44.32
CA ASN A 15 48.62 -34.18 -42.93
C ASN A 15 48.59 -35.69 -42.70
N PRO A 16 49.38 -36.24 -41.75
CA PRO A 16 49.35 -37.66 -41.45
C PRO A 16 47.94 -38.06 -40.99
N PRO A 17 47.47 -39.27 -41.33
CA PRO A 17 46.13 -39.71 -40.96
C PRO A 17 46.01 -39.79 -39.44
N ILE A 18 44.94 -39.19 -38.90
CA ILE A 18 44.58 -39.28 -37.48
C ILE A 18 44.37 -40.76 -37.15
N ARG A 19 45.12 -41.29 -36.18
CA ARG A 19 44.96 -42.69 -35.73
C ARG A 19 43.65 -42.84 -34.98
N VAL A 20 42.73 -43.61 -35.54
CA VAL A 20 41.45 -43.95 -34.88
C VAL A 20 41.70 -45.13 -33.93
N ILE A 21 41.35 -44.95 -32.66
CA ILE A 21 41.46 -45.98 -31.62
C ILE A 21 40.10 -46.66 -31.46
N SER A 22 40.08 -48.00 -31.50
CA SER A 22 38.86 -48.78 -31.24
C SER A 22 38.64 -48.92 -29.74
N LEU A 23 37.50 -48.45 -29.24
CA LEU A 23 37.09 -48.54 -27.84
C LEU A 23 35.85 -49.45 -27.74
N PRO A 24 36.02 -50.78 -27.71
CA PRO A 24 34.90 -51.72 -27.60
C PRO A 24 34.14 -51.51 -26.28
N ASP A 25 32.81 -51.61 -26.34
CA ASP A 25 31.84 -51.42 -25.23
C ASP A 25 31.77 -50.01 -24.62
N ALA A 26 32.37 -49.00 -25.25
CA ALA A 26 32.26 -47.62 -24.80
C ALA A 26 30.83 -47.07 -25.03
N LYS A 27 30.16 -46.66 -23.94
CA LYS A 27 28.90 -45.93 -24.02
C LYS A 27 29.15 -44.49 -24.49
N GLU A 28 28.23 -43.95 -25.27
CA GLU A 28 28.25 -42.54 -25.66
C GLU A 28 28.26 -41.64 -24.41
N LYS A 29 29.16 -40.66 -24.39
CA LYS A 29 29.26 -39.65 -23.33
C LYS A 29 29.02 -38.28 -23.93
N VAL A 30 27.90 -37.67 -23.57
CA VAL A 30 27.64 -36.25 -23.84
C VAL A 30 28.35 -35.43 -22.77
N VAL A 31 29.08 -34.39 -23.17
CA VAL A 31 29.77 -33.47 -22.27
C VAL A 31 29.25 -32.06 -22.55
N GLU A 32 28.96 -31.31 -21.49
CA GLU A 32 28.42 -29.95 -21.56
C GLU A 32 29.41 -28.96 -20.92
N ASP A 33 29.78 -27.91 -21.66
CA ASP A 33 30.51 -26.76 -21.11
C ASP A 33 29.53 -25.63 -20.78
N LYS A 34 29.16 -25.53 -19.50
CA LYS A 34 28.21 -24.54 -19.00
C LYS A 34 28.68 -23.08 -19.18
N LYS A 35 29.96 -22.84 -19.45
CA LYS A 35 30.52 -21.49 -19.63
C LYS A 35 30.67 -21.10 -21.10
N HIS A 36 30.39 -22.01 -22.04
CA HIS A 36 30.64 -21.80 -23.47
C HIS A 36 29.89 -20.58 -24.03
N SER A 37 28.61 -20.43 -23.71
CA SER A 37 27.78 -19.30 -24.16
C SER A 37 28.30 -17.95 -23.63
N SER A 38 28.62 -17.88 -22.34
CA SER A 38 29.20 -16.67 -21.73
C SER A 38 30.56 -16.33 -22.33
N ALA A 39 31.41 -17.32 -22.60
CA ALA A 39 32.71 -17.11 -23.23
C ALA A 39 32.57 -16.56 -24.66
N ILE A 40 31.62 -17.07 -25.45
CA ILE A 40 31.29 -16.53 -26.77
C ILE A 40 30.83 -15.07 -26.64
N LEU A 41 29.90 -14.78 -25.73
CA LEU A 41 29.36 -13.43 -25.57
C LEU A 41 30.44 -12.43 -25.11
N LEU A 42 31.34 -12.84 -24.22
CA LEU A 42 32.51 -12.05 -23.84
C LEU A 42 33.43 -11.74 -25.05
N GLY A 43 33.66 -12.73 -25.92
CA GLY A 43 34.40 -12.52 -27.16
C GLY A 43 33.70 -11.55 -28.12
N LEU A 44 32.37 -11.67 -28.27
CA LEU A 44 31.56 -10.76 -29.09
C LEU A 44 31.54 -9.34 -28.53
N HIS A 45 31.49 -9.20 -27.21
CA HIS A 45 31.59 -7.91 -26.53
C HIS A 45 32.95 -7.25 -26.75
N GLN A 46 34.05 -8.01 -26.71
CA GLN A 46 35.37 -7.45 -27.03
C GLN A 46 35.47 -7.02 -28.50
N ASN A 47 34.94 -7.81 -29.43
CA ASN A 47 34.87 -7.42 -30.84
C ASN A 47 34.05 -6.15 -31.06
N TYR A 48 32.96 -5.99 -30.30
CA TYR A 48 32.13 -4.78 -30.33
C TYR A 48 32.91 -3.56 -29.86
N LYS A 49 33.63 -3.66 -28.73
CA LYS A 49 34.51 -2.57 -28.23
C LYS A 49 35.63 -2.20 -29.21
N ASP A 50 36.17 -3.20 -29.90
CA ASP A 50 37.23 -3.01 -30.91
C ASP A 50 36.66 -2.61 -32.30
N GLU A 51 35.34 -2.48 -32.45
CA GLU A 51 34.62 -2.27 -33.72
C GLU A 51 34.96 -3.30 -34.82
N LYS A 52 35.34 -4.52 -34.44
CA LYS A 52 35.66 -5.61 -35.37
C LYS A 52 34.40 -6.34 -35.78
N PHE A 53 34.30 -6.68 -37.07
CA PHE A 53 33.19 -7.48 -37.64
C PHE A 53 31.79 -6.86 -37.52
N CYS A 54 31.68 -5.60 -37.08
CA CYS A 54 30.42 -4.88 -37.06
C CYS A 54 29.88 -4.67 -38.48
N ASP A 55 28.60 -4.97 -38.67
CA ASP A 55 27.93 -5.01 -39.97
C ASP A 55 26.67 -4.12 -40.01
N VAL A 56 26.44 -3.34 -38.95
CA VAL A 56 25.44 -2.27 -38.84
C VAL A 56 25.96 -1.10 -38.01
N THR A 57 25.51 0.10 -38.32
CA THR A 57 25.68 1.34 -37.55
C THR A 57 24.30 1.80 -37.07
N LEU A 58 24.09 1.85 -35.77
CA LEU A 58 22.89 2.41 -35.15
C LEU A 58 23.09 3.90 -34.90
N VAL A 59 22.04 4.69 -35.06
CA VAL A 59 22.05 6.14 -34.84
C VAL A 59 21.03 6.48 -33.77
N PHE A 60 21.51 7.04 -32.67
CA PHE A 60 20.70 7.53 -31.55
C PHE A 60 20.98 9.02 -31.39
N GLY A 61 20.07 9.86 -31.89
CA GLY A 61 20.28 11.30 -31.95
C GLY A 61 21.52 11.66 -32.78
N ASP A 62 22.52 12.24 -32.13
CA ASP A 62 23.79 12.67 -32.72
C ASP A 62 24.90 11.60 -32.65
N LYS A 63 24.66 10.46 -31.99
CA LYS A 63 25.66 9.41 -31.78
C LYS A 63 25.47 8.24 -32.73
N GLU A 64 26.58 7.78 -33.31
CA GLU A 64 26.65 6.56 -34.12
C GLU A 64 27.34 5.43 -33.34
N ILE A 65 26.76 4.23 -33.39
CA ILE A 65 27.26 3.03 -32.71
C ILE A 65 27.37 1.90 -33.72
N LYS A 66 28.59 1.40 -33.96
CA LYS A 66 28.79 0.19 -34.78
C LYS A 66 28.51 -1.06 -33.94
N ALA A 67 27.76 -2.01 -34.50
CA ALA A 67 27.37 -3.23 -33.81
C ALA A 67 27.25 -4.42 -34.77
N HIS A 68 27.03 -5.60 -34.20
CA HIS A 68 26.76 -6.84 -34.91
C HIS A 68 25.26 -7.13 -34.98
N LYS A 69 24.72 -7.26 -36.18
CA LYS A 69 23.32 -7.63 -36.41
C LYS A 69 22.94 -8.92 -35.71
N VAL A 70 23.83 -9.93 -35.72
CA VAL A 70 23.54 -11.24 -35.14
C VAL A 70 23.28 -11.15 -33.64
N VAL A 71 24.03 -10.33 -32.90
CA VAL A 71 23.84 -10.15 -31.46
C VAL A 71 22.53 -9.41 -31.19
N LEU A 72 22.30 -8.33 -31.94
CA LEU A 72 21.09 -7.52 -31.80
C LEU A 72 19.83 -8.31 -32.15
N ALA A 73 19.79 -9.01 -33.28
CA ALA A 73 18.68 -9.86 -33.69
C ALA A 73 18.45 -11.03 -32.73
N SER A 74 19.51 -11.59 -32.15
CA SER A 74 19.38 -12.66 -31.14
C SER A 74 18.80 -12.15 -29.81
N SER A 75 18.95 -10.85 -29.53
CA SER A 75 18.51 -10.22 -28.27
C SER A 75 17.15 -9.51 -28.41
N SER A 76 16.70 -9.23 -29.63
CA SER A 76 15.61 -8.30 -29.90
C SER A 76 14.78 -8.72 -31.11
N ARG A 77 13.48 -8.85 -30.91
CA ARG A 77 12.52 -9.12 -32.00
C ARG A 77 12.40 -7.94 -32.96
N TYR A 78 12.54 -6.71 -32.44
CA TYR A 78 12.58 -5.52 -33.29
C TYR A 78 13.74 -5.60 -34.29
N PHE A 79 14.96 -5.86 -33.80
CA PHE A 79 16.13 -5.97 -34.67
C PHE A 79 16.05 -7.19 -35.61
N GLU A 80 15.55 -8.33 -35.13
CA GLU A 80 15.31 -9.50 -35.97
C GLU A 80 14.38 -9.17 -37.16
N ALA A 81 13.25 -8.53 -36.89
CA ALA A 81 12.28 -8.13 -37.92
C ALA A 81 12.86 -7.06 -38.85
N MET A 82 13.53 -6.04 -38.30
CA MET A 82 14.12 -4.93 -39.06
C MET A 82 15.20 -5.44 -40.02
N PHE A 83 16.05 -6.37 -39.56
CA PHE A 83 17.12 -6.94 -40.37
C PHE A 83 16.62 -8.00 -41.35
N SER A 84 15.49 -8.66 -41.09
CA SER A 84 14.90 -9.63 -42.02
C SER A 84 14.14 -8.99 -43.18
N SER A 85 13.53 -7.82 -42.95
CA SER A 85 12.64 -7.16 -43.92
C SER A 85 13.34 -6.15 -44.84
N ASN A 86 14.36 -5.43 -44.36
CA ASN A 86 14.97 -4.30 -45.06
C ASN A 86 16.34 -4.58 -45.71
N PHE A 87 16.87 -5.81 -45.60
CA PHE A 87 18.24 -6.12 -46.06
C PHE A 87 18.34 -6.90 -47.38
N ILE A 88 17.25 -7.01 -48.14
CA ILE A 88 17.27 -7.63 -49.48
C ILE A 88 18.25 -6.92 -50.43
N ASP A 89 18.50 -5.61 -50.23
CA ASP A 89 19.34 -4.81 -51.14
C ASP A 89 20.75 -4.44 -50.60
N GLY A 90 21.15 -4.93 -49.41
CA GLY A 90 22.54 -4.81 -48.92
C GLY A 90 23.11 -3.38 -48.73
N SER A 91 22.29 -2.34 -48.89
CA SER A 91 22.75 -0.94 -49.07
C SER A 91 22.58 -0.05 -47.83
N GLN A 92 21.73 -0.41 -46.87
CA GLN A 92 21.56 0.35 -45.63
C GLN A 92 22.41 -0.22 -44.49
N GLN A 93 23.62 0.30 -44.33
CA GLN A 93 24.48 0.00 -43.18
C GLN A 93 24.13 0.84 -41.94
N LYS A 94 23.26 1.85 -42.07
CA LYS A 94 22.93 2.81 -41.01
C LYS A 94 21.43 2.76 -40.67
N LEU A 95 21.11 2.52 -39.41
CA LEU A 95 19.74 2.42 -38.88
C LEU A 95 19.51 3.50 -37.84
N GLU A 96 18.59 4.42 -38.11
CA GLU A 96 18.23 5.50 -37.20
C GLU A 96 17.06 5.09 -36.30
N ILE A 97 17.23 5.30 -34.98
CA ILE A 97 16.23 4.97 -33.96
C ILE A 97 15.94 6.25 -33.17
N PRO A 98 14.96 7.07 -33.63
CA PRO A 98 14.74 8.41 -33.09
C PRO A 98 14.03 8.43 -31.73
N LEU A 99 13.61 7.28 -31.18
CA LEU A 99 12.84 7.22 -29.95
C LEU A 99 13.66 7.48 -28.67
N PHE A 100 14.98 7.27 -28.70
CA PHE A 100 15.83 7.31 -27.50
C PHE A 100 17.01 8.24 -27.71
N ASP A 101 17.47 8.85 -26.62
CA ASP A 101 18.71 9.59 -26.62
C ASP A 101 19.92 8.65 -26.78
N SER A 102 21.10 9.24 -26.97
CA SER A 102 22.33 8.48 -27.19
C SER A 102 22.74 7.65 -25.97
N LYS A 103 22.39 8.06 -24.74
CA LYS A 103 22.76 7.35 -23.50
C LYS A 103 21.93 6.09 -23.34
N ILE A 104 20.61 6.19 -23.44
CA ILE A 104 19.65 5.09 -23.32
C ILE A 104 19.87 4.07 -24.43
N GLY A 105 20.03 4.55 -25.67
CA GLY A 105 20.39 3.70 -26.80
C GLY A 105 21.67 2.91 -26.53
N THR A 106 22.74 3.58 -26.11
CA THR A 106 24.01 2.91 -25.78
C THR A 106 23.83 1.88 -24.66
N ALA A 107 23.13 2.22 -23.58
CA ALA A 107 22.94 1.33 -22.44
C ALA A 107 22.21 0.02 -22.82
N LEU A 108 21.20 0.11 -23.68
CA LEU A 108 20.46 -1.07 -24.16
C LEU A 108 21.28 -1.91 -25.14
N ILE A 109 22.09 -1.28 -25.99
CA ILE A 109 23.02 -2.01 -26.86
C ILE A 109 24.09 -2.70 -26.02
N ASP A 110 24.68 -2.02 -25.05
CA ASP A 110 25.66 -2.61 -24.14
C ASP A 110 25.06 -3.76 -23.33
N TYR A 111 23.79 -3.66 -22.91
CA TYR A 111 23.06 -4.77 -22.29
C TYR A 111 23.00 -6.00 -23.21
N ALA A 112 22.77 -5.84 -24.51
CA ALA A 112 22.74 -6.98 -25.44
C ALA A 112 24.08 -7.75 -25.50
N TYR A 113 25.21 -7.08 -25.20
CA TYR A 113 26.53 -7.70 -25.15
C TYR A 113 26.97 -8.15 -23.75
N THR A 114 26.38 -7.60 -22.70
CA THR A 114 26.89 -7.77 -21.32
C THR A 114 25.91 -8.40 -20.35
N GLY A 115 24.61 -8.35 -20.67
CA GLY A 115 23.51 -8.67 -19.75
C GLY A 115 23.38 -7.68 -18.58
N LYS A 116 24.02 -6.50 -18.65
CA LYS A 116 24.04 -5.50 -17.58
C LYS A 116 23.46 -4.17 -18.06
N VAL A 117 22.65 -3.55 -17.22
CA VAL A 117 22.11 -2.20 -17.43
C VAL A 117 22.03 -1.50 -16.07
N GLU A 118 22.36 -0.22 -16.05
CA GLU A 118 22.28 0.60 -14.84
C GLU A 118 20.94 1.34 -14.83
N ILE A 119 20.12 1.07 -13.81
CA ILE A 119 18.81 1.67 -13.62
C ILE A 119 18.90 2.67 -12.46
N THR A 120 18.48 3.90 -12.71
CA THR A 120 18.45 5.01 -11.75
C THR A 120 17.09 5.71 -11.79
N ALA A 121 16.80 6.55 -10.80
CA ALA A 121 15.55 7.31 -10.76
C ALA A 121 15.36 8.21 -12.01
N ASP A 122 16.46 8.73 -12.56
CA ASP A 122 16.44 9.64 -13.71
C ASP A 122 16.21 8.91 -15.03
N ASN A 123 16.68 7.66 -15.16
CA ASN A 123 16.68 6.94 -16.44
C ASN A 123 15.64 5.82 -16.54
N VAL A 124 15.02 5.39 -15.42
CA VAL A 124 14.20 4.16 -15.36
C VAL A 124 13.05 4.16 -16.36
N VAL A 125 12.40 5.31 -16.56
CA VAL A 125 11.26 5.43 -17.50
C VAL A 125 11.73 5.32 -18.95
N GLU A 126 12.87 5.92 -19.29
CA GLU A 126 13.45 5.87 -20.64
C GLU A 126 14.02 4.49 -20.97
N ILE A 127 14.68 3.84 -20.00
CA ILE A 127 15.14 2.45 -20.13
C ILE A 127 13.94 1.50 -20.32
N LEU A 128 12.86 1.67 -19.54
CA LEU A 128 11.63 0.90 -19.70
C LEU A 128 11.02 1.10 -21.10
N ALA A 129 10.96 2.35 -21.57
CA ALA A 129 10.46 2.67 -22.91
C ALA A 129 11.29 1.99 -24.01
N GLY A 130 12.62 2.02 -23.88
CA GLY A 130 13.53 1.39 -24.83
C GLY A 130 13.46 -0.12 -24.82
N ALA A 131 13.41 -0.74 -23.65
CA ALA A 131 13.24 -2.19 -23.52
C ALA A 131 11.93 -2.66 -24.14
N ASN A 132 10.82 -1.95 -23.85
CA ASN A 132 9.50 -2.23 -24.41
C ASN A 132 9.45 -2.09 -25.93
N PHE A 133 10.07 -1.05 -26.48
CA PHE A 133 10.15 -0.82 -27.92
C PHE A 133 10.98 -1.88 -28.64
N LEU A 134 12.16 -2.22 -28.11
CA LEU A 134 13.08 -3.15 -28.74
C LEU A 134 12.59 -4.61 -28.67
N GLN A 135 11.73 -4.96 -27.71
CA GLN A 135 11.10 -6.28 -27.53
C GLN A 135 12.12 -7.44 -27.38
N GLY A 136 12.13 -8.12 -26.23
CA GLY A 136 13.10 -9.20 -25.92
C GLY A 136 14.02 -8.86 -24.75
N PHE A 137 13.87 -7.67 -24.19
CA PHE A 137 14.57 -7.20 -23.00
C PHE A 137 13.71 -7.39 -21.74
N ASP A 138 13.00 -8.52 -21.64
CA ASP A 138 11.99 -8.77 -20.60
C ASP A 138 12.56 -8.64 -19.17
N PHE A 139 13.81 -9.05 -18.98
CA PHE A 139 14.51 -8.90 -17.69
C PHE A 139 14.73 -7.42 -17.33
N VAL A 140 15.07 -6.57 -18.30
CA VAL A 140 15.23 -5.13 -18.09
C VAL A 140 13.88 -4.50 -17.80
N GLU A 141 12.84 -4.81 -18.56
CA GLU A 141 11.48 -4.32 -18.29
C GLU A 141 11.01 -4.67 -16.88
N LYS A 142 11.21 -5.94 -16.47
CA LYS A 142 10.89 -6.40 -15.12
C LYS A 142 11.70 -5.63 -14.07
N SER A 143 13.00 -5.45 -14.27
CA SER A 143 13.88 -4.75 -13.33
C SER A 143 13.48 -3.28 -13.18
N CYS A 144 13.11 -2.59 -14.27
CA CYS A 144 12.55 -1.24 -14.22
C CYS A 144 11.23 -1.21 -13.43
N CYS A 145 10.33 -2.17 -13.67
CA CYS A 145 9.08 -2.25 -12.94
C CYS A 145 9.28 -2.50 -11.44
N ASP A 146 10.24 -3.35 -11.07
CA ASP A 146 10.53 -3.66 -9.67
C ASP A 146 11.20 -2.46 -8.97
N TYR A 147 12.09 -1.73 -9.66
CA TYR A 147 12.64 -0.45 -9.18
C TYR A 147 11.54 0.58 -8.92
N LEU A 148 10.59 0.74 -9.86
CA LEU A 148 9.46 1.66 -9.72
C LEU A 148 8.54 1.29 -8.55
N LYS A 149 8.31 -0.01 -8.29
CA LYS A 149 7.53 -0.45 -7.11
C LYS A 149 8.24 -0.10 -5.81
N PHE A 150 9.55 -0.36 -5.74
CA PHE A 150 10.33 -0.16 -4.53
C PHE A 150 10.41 1.32 -4.13
N HIS A 151 10.50 2.22 -5.10
CA HIS A 151 10.56 3.68 -4.88
C HIS A 151 9.20 4.39 -4.99
N MET A 152 8.10 3.66 -4.92
CA MET A 152 6.76 4.23 -4.98
C MET A 152 6.43 4.99 -3.69
N SER A 153 5.79 6.15 -3.83
CA SER A 153 5.36 7.05 -2.75
C SER A 153 4.03 7.72 -3.09
N ASP A 154 3.45 8.46 -2.14
CA ASP A 154 2.18 9.17 -2.35
C ASP A 154 2.31 10.31 -3.37
N GLU A 155 3.52 10.85 -3.51
CA GLU A 155 3.85 11.93 -4.42
C GLU A 155 3.96 11.45 -5.86
N ASN A 156 4.50 10.25 -6.09
CA ASN A 156 4.86 9.76 -7.43
C ASN A 156 3.96 8.64 -7.97
N ALA A 157 3.13 7.97 -7.15
CA ALA A 157 2.40 6.78 -7.59
C ALA A 157 1.51 7.02 -8.82
N LEU A 158 0.89 8.20 -8.95
CA LEU A 158 0.07 8.54 -10.11
C LEU A 158 0.88 8.66 -11.40
N GLN A 159 2.10 9.19 -11.33
CA GLN A 159 3.01 9.27 -12.48
C GLN A 159 3.47 7.87 -12.88
N ILE A 160 3.83 7.03 -11.90
CA ILE A 160 4.21 5.63 -12.16
C ILE A 160 3.03 4.86 -12.78
N LEU A 161 1.80 5.15 -12.35
CA LEU A 161 0.59 4.53 -12.89
C LEU A 161 0.36 4.91 -14.36
N GLN A 162 0.64 6.16 -14.74
CA GLN A 162 0.61 6.60 -16.15
C GLN A 162 1.68 5.90 -16.97
N VAL A 163 2.91 5.79 -16.45
CA VAL A 163 4.02 5.04 -17.08
C VAL A 163 3.63 3.56 -17.29
N ALA A 164 3.04 2.92 -16.27
CA ALA A 164 2.59 1.54 -16.35
C ALA A 164 1.49 1.34 -17.41
N ASP A 165 0.57 2.29 -17.56
CA ASP A 165 -0.46 2.24 -18.59
C ASP A 165 0.13 2.45 -20.00
N GLN A 166 1.02 3.44 -20.15
CA GLN A 166 1.68 3.80 -21.40
C GLN A 166 2.49 2.63 -21.98
N PHE A 167 3.24 1.90 -21.16
CA PHE A 167 4.05 0.76 -21.59
C PHE A 167 3.38 -0.59 -21.36
N HIS A 168 2.06 -0.59 -21.11
CA HIS A 168 1.23 -1.80 -20.95
C HIS A 168 1.73 -2.79 -19.88
N GLN A 169 2.34 -2.29 -18.81
CA GLN A 169 2.86 -3.06 -17.69
C GLN A 169 1.73 -3.40 -16.70
N SER A 170 0.91 -4.40 -17.05
CA SER A 170 -0.29 -4.77 -16.28
C SER A 170 -0.02 -5.11 -14.81
N LYS A 171 1.03 -5.89 -14.52
CA LYS A 171 1.41 -6.26 -13.14
C LYS A 171 1.78 -5.06 -12.29
N LEU A 172 2.52 -4.10 -12.87
CA LEU A 172 2.88 -2.85 -12.20
C LEU A 172 1.62 -2.00 -11.96
N LYS A 173 0.77 -1.85 -12.99
CA LYS A 173 -0.50 -1.13 -12.91
C LYS A 173 -1.40 -1.69 -11.80
N ASP A 174 -1.55 -3.01 -11.70
CA ASP A 174 -2.38 -3.65 -10.69
C ASP A 174 -1.82 -3.45 -9.27
N HIS A 175 -0.50 -3.50 -9.10
CA HIS A 175 0.15 -3.20 -7.83
C HIS A 175 -0.10 -1.76 -7.39
N ILE A 176 0.12 -0.78 -8.28
CA ILE A 176 -0.07 0.64 -7.98
C ILE A 176 -1.55 0.94 -7.73
N LYS A 177 -2.47 0.32 -8.48
CA LYS A 177 -3.91 0.43 -8.20
C LYS A 177 -4.25 0.04 -6.78
N LYS A 178 -3.78 -1.12 -6.32
CA LYS A 178 -4.00 -1.56 -4.92
C LYS A 178 -3.45 -0.55 -3.92
N TYR A 179 -2.24 -0.06 -4.15
CA TYR A 179 -1.63 0.99 -3.32
C TYR A 179 -2.47 2.27 -3.30
N CYS A 180 -2.92 2.74 -4.46
CA CYS A 180 -3.79 3.91 -4.60
C CYS A 180 -5.16 3.73 -3.93
N PHE A 181 -5.73 2.52 -3.96
CA PHE A 181 -7.07 2.27 -3.41
C PHE A 181 -7.06 2.20 -1.90
N LEU A 182 -5.98 1.69 -1.30
CA LEU A 182 -5.80 1.68 0.15
C LEU A 182 -5.62 3.09 0.73
N ARG A 183 -5.07 4.03 -0.05
CA ARG A 183 -4.74 5.39 0.41
C ARG A 183 -5.42 6.48 -0.43
N PHE A 184 -6.62 6.18 -0.96
CA PHE A 184 -7.30 7.03 -1.94
C PHE A 184 -7.46 8.48 -1.49
N SER A 185 -7.77 8.68 -0.22
CA SER A 185 -7.90 10.00 0.40
C SER A 185 -6.63 10.84 0.26
N THR A 186 -5.47 10.29 0.60
CA THR A 186 -4.16 10.95 0.42
C THR A 186 -3.93 11.31 -1.03
N PHE A 187 -4.21 10.38 -1.95
CA PHE A 187 -4.08 10.63 -3.39
C PHE A 187 -5.02 11.71 -3.89
N ALA A 188 -6.27 11.71 -3.45
CA ALA A 188 -7.29 12.65 -3.89
C ALA A 188 -7.05 14.09 -3.41
N GLU A 189 -6.17 14.30 -2.43
CA GLU A 189 -5.72 15.63 -2.01
C GLU A 189 -4.48 16.10 -2.78
N ASN A 190 -3.76 15.20 -3.46
CA ASN A 190 -2.64 15.57 -4.33
C ASN A 190 -3.16 16.20 -5.63
N LYS A 191 -2.58 17.34 -6.06
CA LYS A 191 -2.94 18.00 -7.33
C LYS A 191 -2.80 17.10 -8.55
N ALA A 192 -1.89 16.12 -8.52
CA ALA A 192 -1.71 15.15 -9.58
C ALA A 192 -2.97 14.28 -9.81
N PHE A 193 -3.88 14.18 -8.83
CA PHE A 193 -5.16 13.50 -8.96
C PHE A 193 -6.01 14.01 -10.12
N LEU A 194 -5.99 15.32 -10.36
CA LEU A 194 -6.78 15.95 -11.41
C LEU A 194 -6.32 15.55 -12.83
N ASN A 195 -5.11 15.00 -12.96
CA ASN A 195 -4.52 14.54 -14.23
C ASN A 195 -4.64 13.02 -14.44
N ILE A 196 -5.37 12.29 -13.57
CA ILE A 196 -5.57 10.85 -13.74
C ILE A 196 -6.42 10.59 -14.99
N PRO A 197 -6.07 9.60 -15.83
CA PRO A 197 -6.91 9.20 -16.95
C PRO A 197 -8.35 8.85 -16.53
N PHE A 198 -9.35 9.39 -17.23
CA PHE A 198 -10.77 9.17 -16.94
C PHE A 198 -11.14 7.69 -16.71
N LYS A 199 -10.64 6.80 -17.57
CA LYS A 199 -10.92 5.36 -17.50
C LYS A 199 -10.44 4.78 -16.17
N LEU A 200 -9.26 5.19 -15.73
CA LEU A 200 -8.67 4.73 -14.47
C LEU A 200 -9.44 5.27 -13.27
N LEU A 201 -9.79 6.57 -13.26
CA LEU A 201 -10.61 7.15 -12.18
C LEU A 201 -11.96 6.43 -12.06
N LYS A 202 -12.61 6.15 -13.21
CA LYS A 202 -13.85 5.37 -13.24
C LYS A 202 -13.66 3.97 -12.67
N GLU A 203 -12.58 3.28 -13.01
CA GLU A 203 -12.24 1.97 -12.44
C GLU A 203 -12.07 2.05 -10.92
N VAL A 204 -11.34 3.05 -10.41
CA VAL A 204 -11.14 3.29 -8.96
C VAL A 204 -12.48 3.50 -8.24
N LEU A 205 -13.31 4.42 -8.74
CA LEU A 205 -14.60 4.75 -8.12
C LEU A 205 -15.61 3.61 -8.24
N SER A 206 -15.44 2.72 -9.21
CA SER A 206 -16.28 1.53 -9.37
C SER A 206 -15.87 0.39 -8.44
N ASP A 207 -14.73 0.50 -7.74
CA ASP A 207 -14.26 -0.55 -6.85
C ASP A 207 -15.09 -0.58 -5.55
N ASP A 208 -15.63 -1.74 -5.22
CA ASP A 208 -16.41 -1.97 -4.00
C ASP A 208 -15.54 -2.02 -2.74
N HIS A 209 -14.23 -2.20 -2.90
CA HIS A 209 -13.20 -2.28 -1.87
C HIS A 209 -12.49 -0.94 -1.64
N LEU A 210 -12.89 0.13 -2.33
CA LEU A 210 -12.30 1.46 -2.17
C LEU A 210 -12.42 1.96 -0.73
N LEU A 211 -11.29 2.20 -0.07
CA LEU A 211 -11.24 2.78 1.27
C LEU A 211 -10.96 4.28 1.19
N VAL A 212 -11.75 5.05 1.95
CA VAL A 212 -11.55 6.50 2.08
C VAL A 212 -11.25 6.78 3.53
N GLU A 213 -9.99 7.09 3.85
CA GLU A 213 -9.56 7.36 5.22
C GLU A 213 -9.09 8.80 5.36
N LYS A 214 -9.79 9.63 6.13
CA LYS A 214 -9.40 11.02 6.33
C LYS A 214 -9.12 11.25 7.81
N ASN A 215 -7.91 11.73 8.11
CA ASN A 215 -7.43 11.99 9.46
C ASN A 215 -7.61 10.76 10.37
N GLY A 216 -7.13 9.57 9.99
CA GLY A 216 -7.22 8.36 10.80
C GLY A 216 -8.64 7.78 10.94
N VAL A 217 -9.61 8.27 10.15
CA VAL A 217 -11.00 7.78 10.18
C VAL A 217 -11.43 7.33 8.81
N VAL A 218 -11.77 6.05 8.71
CA VAL A 218 -12.42 5.50 7.51
C VAL A 218 -13.84 6.04 7.41
N TYR A 219 -14.11 6.74 6.31
CA TYR A 219 -15.43 7.21 5.95
C TYR A 219 -16.22 6.04 5.38
N LEU A 220 -17.45 5.86 5.87
CA LEU A 220 -18.36 4.81 5.43
C LEU A 220 -19.68 5.38 4.93
N GLY A 221 -20.35 4.60 4.08
CA GLY A 221 -21.70 4.86 3.59
C GLY A 221 -21.85 6.30 3.11
N ARG A 222 -22.79 7.05 3.68
CA ARG A 222 -23.05 8.43 3.27
C ARG A 222 -21.80 9.33 3.32
N ARG A 223 -20.94 9.23 4.34
CA ARG A 223 -19.77 10.12 4.47
C ARG A 223 -18.76 9.87 3.35
N GLN A 224 -18.56 8.60 3.01
CA GLN A 224 -17.69 8.19 1.91
C GLN A 224 -18.21 8.74 0.58
N GLU A 225 -19.49 8.51 0.27
CA GLU A 225 -20.07 8.97 -0.99
C GLU A 225 -20.12 10.50 -1.08
N GLU A 226 -20.29 11.22 0.04
CA GLU A 226 -20.19 12.69 0.06
C GLU A 226 -18.77 13.17 -0.31
N TYR A 227 -17.73 12.50 0.21
CA TYR A 227 -16.33 12.81 -0.11
C TYR A 227 -15.97 12.46 -1.56
N LEU A 228 -16.34 11.26 -2.01
CA LEU A 228 -16.09 10.82 -3.38
C LEU A 228 -16.78 11.75 -4.39
N LEU A 229 -18.02 12.14 -4.12
CA LEU A 229 -18.75 13.11 -4.95
C LEU A 229 -18.03 14.46 -5.04
N GLU A 230 -17.52 14.97 -3.91
CA GLU A 230 -16.76 16.22 -3.89
C GLU A 230 -15.54 16.15 -4.81
N LYS A 231 -14.76 15.06 -4.71
CA LYS A 231 -13.58 14.84 -5.55
C LYS A 231 -13.92 14.61 -7.02
N VAL A 232 -15.04 13.95 -7.32
CA VAL A 232 -15.54 13.82 -8.70
C VAL A 232 -15.94 15.17 -9.28
N LEU A 233 -16.63 16.02 -8.52
CA LEU A 233 -17.00 17.36 -8.99
C LEU A 233 -15.77 18.24 -9.21
N GLU A 234 -14.77 18.15 -8.34
CA GLU A 234 -13.48 18.83 -8.50
C GLU A 234 -12.77 18.38 -9.79
N TYR A 235 -12.68 17.07 -10.02
CA TYR A 235 -12.08 16.47 -11.20
C TYR A 235 -12.78 16.90 -12.49
N ILE A 236 -14.12 16.85 -12.55
CA ILE A 236 -14.88 17.22 -13.75
C ILE A 236 -14.73 18.72 -14.03
N LYS A 237 -14.75 19.56 -12.99
CA LYS A 237 -14.54 21.01 -13.16
C LYS A 237 -13.16 21.35 -13.73
N HIS A 238 -12.15 20.54 -13.42
CA HIS A 238 -10.80 20.70 -13.99
C HIS A 238 -10.71 20.24 -15.46
N ASN A 239 -11.43 19.17 -15.81
CA ASN A 239 -11.38 18.53 -17.12
C ASN A 239 -12.70 18.76 -17.88
N GLU A 240 -12.88 19.95 -18.47
CA GLU A 240 -14.15 20.35 -19.10
C GLU A 240 -14.60 19.39 -20.22
N GLU A 241 -13.65 18.75 -20.90
CA GLU A 241 -13.91 17.73 -21.93
C GLU A 241 -14.59 16.47 -21.38
N VAL A 242 -14.56 16.25 -20.06
CA VAL A 242 -15.21 15.12 -19.38
C VAL A 242 -16.67 15.43 -19.05
N ASN A 243 -17.13 16.68 -19.16
CA ASN A 243 -18.51 17.08 -18.83
C ASN A 243 -19.57 16.23 -19.55
N GLU A 244 -19.32 15.84 -20.80
CA GLU A 244 -20.23 14.99 -21.59
C GLU A 244 -20.33 13.54 -21.08
N LYS A 245 -19.36 13.11 -20.26
CA LYS A 245 -19.23 11.75 -19.70
C LYS A 245 -19.38 11.72 -18.17
N ALA A 246 -19.77 12.85 -17.56
CA ALA A 246 -19.90 13.02 -16.12
C ALA A 246 -20.88 12.00 -15.50
N GLU A 247 -21.90 11.58 -16.25
CA GLU A 247 -22.89 10.59 -15.82
C GLU A 247 -22.25 9.24 -15.48
N GLN A 248 -21.14 8.89 -16.14
CA GLN A 248 -20.46 7.61 -15.88
C GLN A 248 -19.74 7.63 -14.54
N LEU A 249 -19.15 8.76 -14.16
CA LEU A 249 -18.52 8.92 -12.84
C LEU A 249 -19.58 9.02 -11.75
N LEU A 250 -20.70 9.73 -12.00
CA LEU A 250 -21.81 9.81 -11.04
C LEU A 250 -22.45 8.44 -10.76
N LYS A 251 -22.56 7.55 -11.75
CA LYS A 251 -23.04 6.17 -11.55
C LYS A 251 -22.15 5.36 -10.62
N CYS A 252 -20.87 5.73 -10.49
CA CYS A 252 -19.95 5.08 -9.57
C CYS A 252 -20.19 5.52 -8.11
N ILE A 253 -20.95 6.60 -7.88
CA ILE A 253 -21.25 7.14 -6.54
C ILE A 253 -22.66 6.71 -6.12
N HIS A 254 -22.83 6.21 -4.90
CA HIS A 254 -24.13 5.76 -4.39
C HIS A 254 -24.98 6.96 -3.92
N LEU A 255 -25.46 7.76 -4.89
CA LEU A 255 -26.24 8.97 -4.68
C LEU A 255 -27.45 8.82 -3.73
N PRO A 256 -28.21 7.70 -3.71
CA PRO A 256 -29.32 7.53 -2.77
C PRO A 256 -28.94 7.65 -1.28
N LEU A 257 -27.66 7.44 -0.92
CA LEU A 257 -27.16 7.59 0.45
C LEU A 257 -27.05 9.05 0.89
N LEU A 258 -26.94 10.01 -0.05
CA LEU A 258 -26.74 11.43 0.22
C LEU A 258 -28.00 12.10 0.79
N LYS A 259 -27.86 13.21 1.53
CA LYS A 259 -29.02 13.98 2.02
C LYS A 259 -29.82 14.60 0.86
N ASN A 260 -31.14 14.70 1.02
CA ASN A 260 -32.03 15.38 0.05
C ASN A 260 -31.54 16.79 -0.31
N LYS A 261 -31.10 17.57 0.70
CA LYS A 261 -30.55 18.91 0.46
C LYS A 261 -29.36 18.90 -0.52
N LYS A 262 -28.47 17.90 -0.42
CA LYS A 262 -27.31 17.75 -1.29
C LYS A 262 -27.74 17.29 -2.70
N LEU A 263 -28.64 16.31 -2.80
CA LEU A 263 -29.19 15.85 -4.09
C LEU A 263 -29.90 16.97 -4.86
N HIS A 264 -30.71 17.78 -4.18
CA HIS A 264 -31.35 18.95 -4.80
C HIS A 264 -30.33 20.00 -5.25
N ALA A 265 -29.26 20.22 -4.49
CA ALA A 265 -28.18 21.13 -4.89
C ALA A 265 -27.43 20.64 -6.15
N LEU A 266 -27.29 19.32 -6.35
CA LEU A 266 -26.65 18.77 -7.55
C LEU A 266 -27.41 19.08 -8.83
N LYS A 267 -28.74 19.19 -8.78
CA LYS A 267 -29.55 19.57 -9.96
C LYS A 267 -29.25 20.96 -10.50
N SER A 268 -28.81 21.84 -9.61
CA SER A 268 -28.46 23.23 -9.92
C SER A 268 -26.95 23.43 -10.11
N ASN A 269 -26.16 22.35 -10.18
CA ASN A 269 -24.72 22.43 -10.35
C ASN A 269 -24.33 22.72 -11.80
N ASP A 270 -23.48 23.72 -12.02
CA ASP A 270 -23.09 24.20 -13.35
C ASP A 270 -22.37 23.14 -14.22
N VAL A 271 -21.75 22.15 -13.59
CA VAL A 271 -20.99 21.08 -14.26
C VAL A 271 -21.89 19.90 -14.66
N LEU A 272 -22.98 19.66 -13.92
CA LEU A 272 -23.88 18.52 -14.11
C LEU A 272 -25.12 18.88 -14.96
N GLN A 273 -24.91 19.51 -16.11
CA GLN A 273 -26.01 20.05 -16.92
C GLN A 273 -26.63 19.05 -17.91
N SER A 274 -25.96 17.93 -18.18
CA SER A 274 -26.46 16.92 -19.13
C SER A 274 -27.79 16.31 -18.69
N THR A 275 -28.58 15.88 -19.67
CA THR A 275 -29.88 15.24 -19.45
C THR A 275 -29.74 13.96 -18.64
N GLU A 276 -28.66 13.23 -18.88
CA GLU A 276 -28.31 11.96 -18.23
C GLU A 276 -27.97 12.16 -16.76
N CYS A 277 -27.18 13.19 -16.43
CA CYS A 277 -26.85 13.52 -15.03
C CYS A 277 -28.11 13.90 -14.24
N LYS A 278 -28.98 14.73 -14.82
CA LYS A 278 -30.25 15.15 -14.19
C LYS A 278 -31.17 13.96 -13.96
N ALA A 279 -31.30 13.06 -14.94
CA ALA A 279 -32.08 11.84 -14.83
C ALA A 279 -31.57 10.92 -13.70
N LEU A 280 -30.24 10.75 -13.57
CA LEU A 280 -29.66 9.97 -12.47
C LEU A 280 -29.97 10.58 -11.09
N ILE A 281 -29.90 11.90 -10.95
CA ILE A 281 -30.23 12.56 -9.67
C ILE A 281 -31.71 12.38 -9.33
N ASP A 282 -32.60 12.41 -10.33
CA ASP A 282 -34.03 12.13 -10.17
C ASP A 282 -34.31 10.69 -9.75
N GLU A 283 -33.64 9.72 -10.39
CA GLU A 283 -33.69 8.31 -10.02
C GLU A 283 -33.25 8.09 -8.57
N ALA A 284 -32.14 8.70 -8.16
CA ALA A 284 -31.65 8.61 -6.78
C ALA A 284 -32.65 9.16 -5.75
N LEU A 285 -33.32 10.28 -6.06
CA LEU A 285 -34.36 10.86 -5.22
C LEU A 285 -35.59 9.95 -5.11
N LEU A 286 -35.96 9.27 -6.20
CA LEU A 286 -37.08 8.33 -6.23
C LEU A 286 -36.79 7.08 -5.38
N LEU A 287 -35.65 6.43 -5.61
CA LEU A 287 -35.22 5.25 -4.84
C LEU A 287 -35.15 5.53 -3.33
N LYS A 288 -34.70 6.74 -2.95
CA LYS A 288 -34.64 7.16 -1.55
C LYS A 288 -36.03 7.31 -0.92
N LYS A 289 -37.03 7.81 -1.68
CA LYS A 289 -38.42 7.89 -1.21
C LYS A 289 -39.02 6.49 -1.02
N GLU A 290 -38.79 5.59 -1.97
CA GLU A 290 -39.31 4.22 -1.91
C GLU A 290 -38.76 3.44 -0.71
N LYS A 291 -37.46 3.59 -0.39
CA LYS A 291 -36.88 3.01 0.84
C LYS A 291 -37.53 3.54 2.09
N THR A 292 -37.77 4.85 2.18
CA THR A 292 -38.40 5.48 3.35
C THR A 292 -39.83 4.94 3.54
N SER A 293 -40.54 4.65 2.46
CA SER A 293 -41.89 4.07 2.48
C SER A 293 -41.89 2.57 2.82
N LYS A 294 -40.92 1.78 2.34
CA LYS A 294 -40.79 0.35 2.65
C LYS A 294 -40.27 0.09 4.08
N SER A 295 -39.37 0.91 4.61
CA SER A 295 -38.93 0.82 6.01
C SER A 295 -40.05 1.12 7.02
N ALA A 296 -41.18 1.69 6.59
CA ALA A 296 -42.37 1.89 7.40
C ALA A 296 -43.33 0.67 7.41
N GLN A 297 -43.04 -0.39 6.63
CA GLN A 297 -43.84 -1.61 6.51
C GLN A 297 -42.95 -2.86 6.67
N LEU A 298 -42.54 -3.12 7.92
CA LEU A 298 -42.04 -4.39 8.50
C LEU A 298 -40.80 -5.12 7.92
N GLN A 299 -40.10 -5.71 8.90
CA GLN A 299 -39.01 -6.69 8.97
C GLN A 299 -38.61 -7.52 7.74
N GLU A 300 -37.28 -7.66 7.62
CA GLU A 300 -36.49 -8.81 7.14
C GLU A 300 -37.22 -9.88 6.32
N GLU A 301 -37.06 -9.79 4.99
CA GLU A 301 -36.92 -10.98 4.15
C GLU A 301 -35.58 -10.87 3.41
N GLU A 302 -34.62 -11.71 3.82
CA GLU A 302 -33.44 -12.03 3.04
C GLU A 302 -33.87 -12.83 1.80
N THR A 303 -33.85 -12.18 0.64
CA THR A 303 -33.82 -12.91 -0.62
C THR A 303 -32.43 -12.83 -1.22
N ASP A 304 -31.83 -14.02 -1.27
CA ASP A 304 -30.60 -14.37 -1.96
C ASP A 304 -30.82 -14.25 -3.49
N GLU A 305 -30.47 -13.09 -4.06
CA GLU A 305 -30.35 -12.92 -5.51
C GLU A 305 -29.02 -12.24 -5.85
N LEU A 306 -28.15 -13.01 -6.50
CA LEU A 306 -26.86 -12.58 -7.04
C LEU A 306 -26.99 -11.38 -7.99
N SER A 307 -26.16 -10.35 -7.72
CA SER A 307 -25.40 -9.58 -8.73
C SER A 307 -26.07 -8.45 -9.54
N GLN A 308 -26.90 -7.61 -8.91
CA GLN A 308 -26.92 -6.19 -9.28
C GLN A 308 -26.42 -5.36 -8.11
N LYS A 309 -25.36 -4.58 -8.33
CA LYS A 309 -24.88 -3.57 -7.37
C LYS A 309 -26.08 -2.71 -6.96
N ASP A 310 -26.60 -2.95 -5.77
CA ASP A 310 -27.71 -2.19 -5.25
C ASP A 310 -27.18 -0.79 -4.93
N TRP A 311 -27.40 0.14 -5.87
CA TRP A 311 -26.99 1.54 -5.81
C TRP A 311 -27.49 2.28 -4.56
N THR A 312 -28.42 1.66 -3.82
CA THR A 312 -29.01 2.17 -2.59
C THR A 312 -28.38 1.62 -1.31
N LYS A 313 -27.45 0.65 -1.40
CA LYS A 313 -26.72 0.08 -0.26
C LYS A 313 -25.32 0.72 -0.13
N PRO A 314 -24.75 0.83 1.07
CA PRO A 314 -23.33 1.16 1.24
C PRO A 314 -22.42 0.14 0.53
N ARG A 315 -21.18 0.56 0.20
CA ARG A 315 -20.18 -0.33 -0.39
C ARG A 315 -19.79 -1.46 0.56
N PRO A 316 -19.47 -2.67 0.04
CA PRO A 316 -18.97 -3.81 0.81
C PRO A 316 -17.68 -3.55 1.60
N CYS A 317 -16.79 -2.64 1.17
CA CYS A 317 -15.57 -2.25 1.91
C CYS A 317 -15.80 -1.78 3.35
N GLY A 318 -17.06 -1.61 3.77
CA GLY A 318 -17.46 -1.43 5.16
C GLY A 318 -17.46 -2.69 6.03
N GLU A 319 -16.94 -3.85 5.59
CA GLU A 319 -16.70 -4.98 6.48
C GLU A 319 -15.65 -4.61 7.53
N TYR A 320 -16.13 -4.17 8.69
CA TYR A 320 -15.31 -4.08 9.89
C TYR A 320 -15.35 -5.39 10.63
N GLN A 321 -14.27 -5.64 11.34
CA GLN A 321 -14.25 -6.66 12.37
C GLN A 321 -14.25 -5.97 13.74
N LEU A 322 -15.02 -6.53 14.66
CA LEU A 322 -14.89 -6.18 16.07
C LEU A 322 -13.75 -7.01 16.65
N TRP A 323 -12.88 -6.37 17.40
CA TRP A 323 -11.74 -7.00 18.07
C TRP A 323 -11.76 -6.64 19.54
N ARG A 324 -11.81 -7.66 20.39
CA ARG A 324 -11.64 -7.49 21.83
C ARG A 324 -10.17 -7.36 22.14
N GLY A 325 -9.82 -6.22 22.72
CA GLY A 325 -8.52 -5.97 23.29
C GLY A 325 -8.27 -6.78 24.57
N ARG A 326 -7.11 -6.52 25.16
CA ARG A 326 -6.65 -7.16 26.38
C ARG A 326 -7.58 -6.81 27.55
N CYS A 327 -7.68 -7.74 28.49
CA CYS A 327 -8.29 -7.46 29.78
C CYS A 327 -7.32 -6.64 30.63
N LEU A 328 -7.76 -5.46 31.05
CA LEU A 328 -7.09 -4.65 32.05
C LEU A 328 -7.59 -5.04 33.44
N ALA A 329 -6.66 -5.09 34.38
CA ALA A 329 -6.85 -5.51 35.75
C ALA A 329 -7.33 -6.97 35.89
N ASN A 330 -6.80 -7.65 36.91
CA ASN A 330 -7.11 -9.07 37.15
C ASN A 330 -8.04 -9.28 38.35
N GLY A 331 -8.27 -8.23 39.16
CA GLY A 331 -8.96 -8.31 40.44
C GLY A 331 -8.18 -9.14 41.46
N GLU A 332 -8.44 -8.94 42.76
CA GLU A 332 -8.04 -9.95 43.75
C GLU A 332 -8.86 -11.24 43.53
N GLN A 333 -8.45 -12.37 44.13
CA GLN A 333 -9.33 -13.54 44.32
C GLN A 333 -10.50 -13.14 45.24
N VAL A 334 -11.45 -12.35 44.73
CA VAL A 334 -12.61 -11.90 45.50
C VAL A 334 -13.73 -12.91 45.28
N ASN A 335 -14.04 -13.66 46.32
CA ASN A 335 -15.03 -14.73 46.36
C ASN A 335 -16.51 -14.28 46.22
N ASP A 336 -16.80 -13.02 45.85
CA ASP A 336 -18.17 -12.48 45.87
C ASP A 336 -18.59 -11.85 44.52
N GLU A 337 -19.76 -12.32 44.03
CA GLU A 337 -20.67 -11.75 43.02
C GLU A 337 -20.10 -10.65 42.08
N ALA A 338 -19.16 -11.00 41.20
CA ALA A 338 -18.77 -10.13 40.10
C ALA A 338 -19.95 -9.90 39.15
N VAL A 339 -20.26 -8.63 38.85
CA VAL A 339 -21.30 -8.28 37.88
C VAL A 339 -20.62 -7.89 36.58
N ALA A 340 -20.87 -8.68 35.53
CA ALA A 340 -20.42 -8.35 34.18
C ALA A 340 -21.23 -7.20 33.59
N PHE A 341 -20.58 -6.35 32.80
CA PHE A 341 -21.20 -5.29 32.03
C PHE A 341 -20.71 -5.32 30.57
N SER A 342 -21.58 -4.91 29.65
CA SER A 342 -21.22 -4.66 28.26
C SER A 342 -22.09 -3.55 27.70
N ASP A 343 -21.48 -2.53 27.12
CA ASP A 343 -22.25 -1.42 26.54
C ASP A 343 -22.91 -1.78 25.21
N LYS A 344 -22.60 -2.97 24.65
CA LYS A 344 -23.17 -3.51 23.40
C LYS A 344 -24.70 -3.56 23.40
N GLU A 345 -25.32 -3.71 24.56
CA GLU A 345 -26.78 -3.78 24.68
C GLU A 345 -27.48 -2.43 24.47
N LYS A 346 -26.73 -1.32 24.65
CA LYS A 346 -27.25 0.06 24.58
C LYS A 346 -26.83 0.80 23.33
N ILE A 347 -25.96 0.22 22.52
CA ILE A 347 -25.41 0.86 21.34
C ILE A 347 -25.49 -0.08 20.14
N ASN A 348 -25.66 0.50 18.96
CA ASN A 348 -25.38 -0.21 17.73
C ASN A 348 -23.88 -0.12 17.45
N VAL A 349 -23.12 -1.16 17.80
CA VAL A 349 -21.66 -1.25 17.59
C VAL A 349 -21.23 -1.06 16.12
N HIS A 350 -22.17 -1.10 15.18
CA HIS A 350 -21.92 -0.90 13.76
C HIS A 350 -22.03 0.57 13.32
N SER A 351 -22.86 1.38 13.99
CA SER A 351 -23.05 2.80 13.65
C SER A 351 -22.57 3.77 14.71
N ASP A 352 -22.61 3.36 15.97
CA ASP A 352 -22.36 4.23 17.11
C ASP A 352 -20.87 4.25 17.46
N TYR A 353 -20.44 5.33 18.10
CA TYR A 353 -19.05 5.56 18.49
C TYR A 353 -18.98 6.36 19.78
N VAL A 354 -17.86 6.23 20.49
CA VAL A 354 -17.57 6.98 21.71
C VAL A 354 -17.43 8.48 21.37
N THR A 355 -18.05 9.34 22.18
CA THR A 355 -17.99 10.80 22.07
C THR A 355 -17.31 11.47 23.27
N GLY A 356 -16.98 10.70 24.31
CA GLY A 356 -16.24 11.19 25.47
C GLY A 356 -16.36 10.25 26.65
N MET A 357 -15.61 10.56 27.72
CA MET A 357 -15.64 9.81 28.97
C MET A 357 -15.53 10.74 30.18
N ASP A 358 -16.13 10.31 31.29
CA ASP A 358 -15.86 10.82 32.63
C ASP A 358 -15.22 9.69 33.44
N LEU A 359 -14.15 10.00 34.18
CA LEU A 359 -13.35 9.06 34.94
C LEU A 359 -13.28 9.53 36.39
N TRP A 360 -13.59 8.64 37.33
CA TRP A 360 -13.53 8.91 38.76
C TRP A 360 -12.34 8.19 39.36
N ILE A 361 -11.44 8.95 39.97
CA ILE A 361 -10.25 8.44 40.64
C ILE A 361 -10.59 8.22 42.11
N ARG A 362 -10.32 7.01 42.62
CA ARG A 362 -10.45 6.66 44.05
C ARG A 362 -9.10 6.25 44.63
N SER A 363 -8.96 6.35 45.95
CA SER A 363 -7.84 5.75 46.66
C SER A 363 -8.13 4.28 46.93
N TRP A 364 -7.23 3.39 46.52
CA TRP A 364 -7.23 1.96 46.82
C TRP A 364 -5.86 1.59 47.38
N ASP A 365 -5.82 1.11 48.63
CA ASP A 365 -4.58 0.86 49.38
C ASP A 365 -3.57 2.02 49.37
N GLY A 366 -4.10 3.25 49.45
CA GLY A 366 -3.32 4.48 49.45
C GLY A 366 -2.79 4.90 48.07
N ARG A 367 -3.18 4.22 46.99
CA ARG A 367 -2.83 4.56 45.61
C ARG A 367 -4.04 5.04 44.82
N PRO A 368 -3.89 6.04 43.94
CA PRO A 368 -4.96 6.47 43.04
C PRO A 368 -5.18 5.43 41.94
N VAL A 369 -6.42 4.99 41.79
CA VAL A 369 -6.87 4.05 40.75
C VAL A 369 -8.18 4.54 40.14
N ILE A 370 -8.53 4.06 38.96
CA ILE A 370 -9.83 4.33 38.33
C ILE A 370 -10.92 3.55 39.08
N GLY A 371 -11.77 4.28 39.79
CA GLY A 371 -12.89 3.75 40.57
C GLY A 371 -14.21 3.69 39.80
N GLY A 372 -14.39 4.56 38.81
CA GLY A 372 -15.57 4.57 37.96
C GLY A 372 -15.30 5.22 36.61
N MET A 373 -16.09 4.83 35.62
CA MET A 373 -15.98 5.32 34.25
C MET A 373 -17.37 5.45 33.65
N LYS A 374 -17.66 6.62 33.07
CA LYS A 374 -18.87 6.88 32.29
C LYS A 374 -18.49 7.16 30.85
N ILE A 375 -19.09 6.42 29.93
CA ILE A 375 -18.84 6.53 28.49
C ILE A 375 -20.05 7.18 27.83
N TYR A 376 -19.81 8.11 26.92
CA TYR A 376 -20.82 8.78 26.13
C TYR A 376 -20.77 8.30 24.69
N TYR A 377 -21.95 8.11 24.07
CA TYR A 377 -22.07 7.58 22.72
C TYR A 377 -22.77 8.55 21.77
N SER A 378 -22.55 8.35 20.47
CA SER A 378 -23.11 9.18 19.41
C SER A 378 -24.63 9.09 19.26
N ASN A 379 -25.24 8.02 19.76
CA ASN A 379 -26.70 7.85 19.78
C ASN A 379 -27.38 8.62 20.93
N GLY A 380 -26.60 9.26 21.81
CA GLY A 380 -27.08 10.00 22.98
C GLY A 380 -27.11 9.19 24.28
N GLU A 381 -26.86 7.88 24.22
CA GLU A 381 -26.75 7.03 25.40
C GLU A 381 -25.47 7.30 26.19
N SER A 382 -25.51 6.94 27.47
CA SER A 382 -24.32 6.89 28.31
C SER A 382 -24.36 5.73 29.29
N CYS A 383 -23.21 5.14 29.55
CA CYS A 383 -23.06 3.98 30.43
C CYS A 383 -22.10 4.28 31.55
N MET A 384 -22.48 3.99 32.78
CA MET A 384 -21.64 4.18 33.97
C MET A 384 -21.27 2.82 34.55
N HIS A 385 -19.97 2.63 34.79
CA HIS A 385 -19.40 1.43 35.40
C HIS A 385 -18.54 1.83 36.60
N GLY A 386 -18.54 1.01 37.66
CA GLY A 386 -17.86 1.34 38.92
C GLY A 386 -18.65 2.33 39.79
N ASP A 387 -17.95 3.18 40.54
CA ASP A 387 -18.55 4.14 41.49
C ASP A 387 -18.16 5.59 41.16
N GLU A 388 -19.07 6.53 41.40
CA GLU A 388 -18.89 7.98 41.22
C GLU A 388 -18.35 8.69 42.47
N LYS A 389 -18.13 7.94 43.57
CA LYS A 389 -17.64 8.47 44.86
C LYS A 389 -16.14 8.77 44.91
N GLY A 390 -15.47 8.83 43.77
CA GLY A 390 -14.04 9.16 43.68
C GLY A 390 -13.69 10.53 44.28
N SER A 391 -12.43 10.71 44.70
CA SER A 391 -11.91 11.99 45.21
C SER A 391 -11.72 13.04 44.10
N THR A 392 -11.57 12.59 42.86
CA THR A 392 -11.31 13.46 41.70
C THR A 392 -12.06 12.92 40.49
N LYS A 393 -12.70 13.82 39.73
CA LYS A 393 -13.36 13.53 38.45
C LYS A 393 -12.54 14.17 37.34
N GLU A 394 -12.17 13.39 36.34
CA GLU A 394 -11.51 13.84 35.12
C GLU A 394 -12.41 13.53 33.93
N GLU A 395 -12.47 14.41 32.93
CA GLU A 395 -13.38 14.23 31.80
C GLU A 395 -12.78 14.75 30.49
N PHE A 396 -13.20 14.14 29.39
CA PHE A 396 -12.92 14.64 28.06
C PHE A 396 -14.10 14.41 27.12
N ARG A 397 -14.18 15.24 26.08
CA ARG A 397 -15.10 15.08 24.96
C ARG A 397 -14.32 15.08 23.65
N LEU A 398 -14.82 14.31 22.70
CA LEU A 398 -14.29 14.15 21.36
C LEU A 398 -15.08 15.03 20.39
N ASP A 399 -14.40 15.60 19.40
CA ASP A 399 -15.06 16.26 18.29
C ASP A 399 -15.88 15.28 17.44
N THR A 400 -16.76 15.80 16.57
CA THR A 400 -17.66 15.00 15.73
C THR A 400 -16.95 13.95 14.84
N ASP A 401 -15.70 14.21 14.47
CA ASP A 401 -14.82 13.41 13.63
C ASP A 401 -13.58 12.89 14.37
N GLU A 402 -13.55 13.01 15.70
CA GLU A 402 -12.47 12.51 16.53
C GLU A 402 -12.80 11.15 17.13
N ARG A 403 -11.83 10.25 17.13
CA ARG A 403 -11.93 8.83 17.51
C ARG A 403 -10.69 8.45 18.31
N ILE A 404 -10.89 7.63 19.33
CA ILE A 404 -9.79 7.03 20.10
C ILE A 404 -9.23 5.86 19.28
N ILE A 405 -7.94 5.91 18.98
CA ILE A 405 -7.25 4.95 18.10
C ILE A 405 -6.13 4.18 18.82
N LYS A 406 -5.77 4.60 20.04
CA LYS A 406 -4.75 3.95 20.85
C LYS A 406 -5.03 4.19 22.33
N LEU A 407 -4.65 3.23 23.15
CA LEU A 407 -4.70 3.24 24.61
C LEU A 407 -3.33 2.86 25.17
N ASP A 408 -2.81 3.66 26.08
CA ASP A 408 -1.77 3.25 27.01
C ASP A 408 -2.41 3.04 28.39
N SER A 409 -2.08 1.94 29.05
CA SER A 409 -2.66 1.56 30.34
C SER A 409 -1.59 1.11 31.32
N GLN A 410 -1.86 1.31 32.61
CA GLN A 410 -1.13 0.65 33.68
C GLN A 410 -2.17 -0.01 34.59
N SER A 411 -2.00 -1.30 34.87
CA SER A 411 -2.94 -2.03 35.73
C SER A 411 -2.25 -3.16 36.49
N GLY A 412 -2.85 -3.53 37.62
CA GLY A 412 -2.53 -4.71 38.41
C GLY A 412 -3.81 -5.39 38.89
N TYR A 413 -4.09 -5.31 40.19
CA TYR A 413 -5.40 -5.75 40.72
C TYR A 413 -6.54 -4.80 40.33
N MET A 414 -6.23 -3.52 40.19
CA MET A 414 -7.13 -2.46 39.74
C MET A 414 -6.54 -1.79 38.50
N ILE A 415 -7.33 -0.93 37.86
CA ILE A 415 -6.87 -0.09 36.75
C ILE A 415 -6.20 1.14 37.37
N ASP A 416 -4.88 1.16 37.39
CA ASP A 416 -4.11 2.27 37.96
C ASP A 416 -4.19 3.51 37.07
N CYS A 417 -3.98 3.36 35.76
CA CYS A 417 -3.92 4.48 34.83
C CYS A 417 -4.42 4.11 33.43
N VAL A 418 -5.08 5.06 32.76
CA VAL A 418 -5.35 5.00 31.31
C VAL A 418 -4.97 6.33 30.65
N THR A 419 -4.48 6.25 29.42
CA THR A 419 -4.24 7.39 28.54
C THR A 419 -4.75 7.04 27.15
N PHE A 420 -5.65 7.85 26.60
CA PHE A 420 -6.18 7.65 25.26
C PHE A 420 -5.51 8.58 24.25
N PHE A 421 -5.33 8.10 23.04
CA PHE A 421 -4.81 8.89 21.92
C PHE A 421 -5.81 8.88 20.78
N THR A 422 -6.00 10.05 20.17
CA THR A 422 -6.99 10.23 19.10
C THR A 422 -6.35 10.37 17.75
N ASN A 423 -7.16 10.16 16.71
CA ASN A 423 -6.82 10.42 15.31
C ASN A 423 -6.50 11.89 14.98
N LYS A 424 -6.66 12.81 15.95
CA LYS A 424 -6.24 14.22 15.85
C LYS A 424 -4.98 14.52 16.66
N GLU A 425 -4.19 13.49 16.98
CA GLU A 425 -2.95 13.58 17.76
C GLU A 425 -3.16 14.15 19.17
N ARG A 426 -4.40 14.15 19.68
CA ARG A 426 -4.68 14.56 21.06
C ARG A 426 -4.35 13.42 22.02
N LYS A 427 -3.62 13.75 23.08
CA LYS A 427 -3.40 12.90 24.26
C LYS A 427 -4.42 13.24 25.34
N LEU A 428 -5.21 12.26 25.77
CA LEU A 428 -6.27 12.38 26.77
C LEU A 428 -5.87 11.59 28.02
N GLY A 429 -5.34 12.30 29.01
CA GLY A 429 -4.74 11.73 30.22
C GLY A 429 -3.24 12.08 30.33
N PRO A 430 -2.48 11.39 31.21
CA PRO A 430 -2.88 10.20 31.97
C PRO A 430 -4.00 10.47 32.98
N HIS A 431 -4.88 9.50 33.13
CA HIS A 431 -5.97 9.50 34.11
C HIS A 431 -5.71 8.41 35.14
N GLY A 432 -5.50 8.78 36.41
CA GLY A 432 -5.20 7.84 37.51
C GLY A 432 -3.80 7.99 38.11
N GLY A 433 -3.23 6.87 38.58
CA GLY A 433 -1.96 6.80 39.30
C GLY A 433 -0.76 6.32 38.48
N SER A 434 0.34 6.01 39.16
CA SER A 434 1.59 5.52 38.55
C SER A 434 1.89 4.04 38.90
N GLY A 435 0.87 3.29 39.30
CA GLY A 435 0.99 1.88 39.68
C GLY A 435 0.72 0.94 38.51
N GLY A 436 0.92 -0.36 38.72
CA GLY A 436 0.59 -1.39 37.71
C GLY A 436 1.64 -1.57 36.61
N GLY A 437 1.49 -2.64 35.83
CA GLY A 437 2.33 -2.92 34.68
C GLY A 437 1.88 -2.12 33.46
N TYR A 438 2.81 -1.48 32.77
CA TYR A 438 2.53 -0.73 31.54
C TYR A 438 2.19 -1.67 30.38
N ARG A 439 1.11 -1.35 29.66
CA ARG A 439 0.74 -2.00 28.40
C ARG A 439 0.20 -0.97 27.41
N GLN A 440 0.54 -1.17 26.15
CA GLN A 440 -0.02 -0.44 25.02
C GLN A 440 -1.00 -1.33 24.26
N GLU A 441 -2.09 -0.72 23.80
CA GLU A 441 -3.11 -1.34 22.97
C GLU A 441 -3.53 -0.42 21.83
N ASN A 442 -3.56 -0.97 20.64
CA ASN A 442 -4.12 -0.35 19.45
C ASN A 442 -4.84 -1.43 18.63
N PRO A 443 -5.86 -1.05 17.83
CA PRO A 443 -6.56 -1.99 16.98
C PRO A 443 -5.59 -2.66 15.99
N PRO A 444 -5.91 -3.87 15.51
CA PRO A 444 -5.22 -4.48 14.38
C PRO A 444 -5.34 -3.59 13.14
N ASN A 445 -4.23 -3.35 12.45
CA ASN A 445 -4.12 -2.44 11.30
C ASN A 445 -4.38 -0.94 11.62
N TYR A 446 -3.98 -0.05 10.72
CA TYR A 446 -3.97 1.42 10.92
C TYR A 446 -5.34 2.13 10.82
N HIS A 447 -6.45 1.39 10.84
CA HIS A 447 -7.78 1.94 10.51
C HIS A 447 -8.85 1.72 11.57
N GLY A 448 -8.48 1.27 12.77
CA GLY A 448 -9.44 0.98 13.82
C GLY A 448 -9.67 2.11 14.83
N TYR A 449 -10.77 2.00 15.57
CA TYR A 449 -11.07 2.88 16.69
C TYR A 449 -11.92 2.20 17.76
N LEU A 450 -11.90 2.77 18.98
CA LEU A 450 -12.68 2.30 20.11
C LEU A 450 -14.18 2.54 19.92
N VAL A 451 -15.02 1.50 20.04
CA VAL A 451 -16.48 1.67 19.96
C VAL A 451 -17.23 1.26 21.21
N CYS A 452 -16.71 0.33 22.01
CA CYS A 452 -17.44 -0.19 23.17
C CYS A 452 -16.48 -0.60 24.29
N VAL A 453 -16.99 -0.65 25.52
CA VAL A 453 -16.30 -1.23 26.66
C VAL A 453 -17.12 -2.34 27.28
N GLU A 454 -16.43 -3.33 27.82
CA GLU A 454 -17.01 -4.44 28.57
C GLU A 454 -16.08 -4.85 29.70
N GLY A 455 -16.59 -5.56 30.70
CA GLY A 455 -15.79 -5.89 31.86
C GLY A 455 -16.61 -6.35 33.04
N ASN A 456 -15.97 -6.33 34.22
CA ASN A 456 -16.59 -6.72 35.47
C ASN A 456 -16.42 -5.63 36.52
N VAL A 457 -17.44 -5.49 37.35
CA VAL A 457 -17.40 -4.67 38.56
C VAL A 457 -17.58 -5.53 39.80
N VAL A 458 -16.81 -5.22 40.84
CA VAL A 458 -16.86 -5.92 42.13
C VAL A 458 -16.90 -4.87 43.24
N LYS A 459 -17.71 -5.14 44.27
CA LYS A 459 -17.73 -4.30 45.47
C LYS A 459 -16.51 -4.62 46.33
N SER A 460 -15.55 -3.71 46.38
CA SER A 460 -14.32 -3.85 47.17
C SER A 460 -14.09 -2.59 48.00
N GLN A 461 -13.66 -2.76 49.26
CA GLN A 461 -13.42 -1.67 50.21
C GLN A 461 -14.60 -0.68 50.33
N GLY A 462 -15.83 -1.19 50.28
CA GLY A 462 -17.05 -0.39 50.46
C GLY A 462 -17.52 0.41 49.23
N SER A 463 -16.85 0.31 48.08
CA SER A 463 -17.25 0.94 46.82
C SER A 463 -17.19 -0.04 45.64
N LEU A 464 -17.99 0.21 44.61
CA LEU A 464 -17.96 -0.58 43.39
C LEU A 464 -16.72 -0.19 42.58
N GLY A 465 -15.90 -1.16 42.19
CA GLY A 465 -14.68 -0.93 41.40
C GLY A 465 -14.67 -1.78 40.14
N ILE A 466 -14.06 -1.25 39.08
CA ILE A 466 -13.85 -1.98 37.82
C ILE A 466 -12.62 -2.89 38.02
N THR A 467 -12.84 -4.21 38.04
CA THR A 467 -11.80 -5.22 38.29
C THR A 467 -11.37 -5.96 37.04
N LYS A 468 -12.17 -5.90 35.97
CA LYS A 468 -11.81 -6.28 34.60
C LYS A 468 -12.34 -5.23 33.65
N LEU A 469 -11.53 -4.77 32.70
CA LEU A 469 -11.96 -3.87 31.64
C LEU A 469 -11.34 -4.27 30.32
N GLN A 470 -12.19 -4.51 29.33
CA GLN A 470 -11.81 -4.76 27.95
C GLN A 470 -12.40 -3.68 27.05
N PHE A 471 -11.57 -3.26 26.10
CA PHE A 471 -11.97 -2.34 25.06
C PHE A 471 -12.31 -3.13 23.80
N LEU A 472 -13.46 -2.82 23.21
CA LEU A 472 -13.87 -3.37 21.93
C LEU A 472 -13.56 -2.36 20.83
N TRP A 473 -12.63 -2.76 19.98
CA TRP A 473 -12.19 -1.98 18.85
C TRP A 473 -12.94 -2.42 17.60
N ARG A 474 -13.16 -1.48 16.71
CA ARG A 474 -13.62 -1.75 15.37
C ARG A 474 -12.51 -1.37 14.42
N PHE A 475 -12.07 -2.31 13.59
CA PHE A 475 -11.06 -2.05 12.57
C PHE A 475 -11.53 -2.56 11.21
N PHE A 476 -10.98 -1.98 10.16
CA PHE A 476 -11.32 -2.32 8.78
C PHE A 476 -10.29 -3.27 8.22
N ARG A 477 -10.78 -4.26 7.51
CA ARG A 477 -9.97 -5.26 6.82
C ARG A 477 -10.38 -5.30 5.36
N THR A 478 -9.42 -5.58 4.49
CA THR A 478 -9.71 -5.95 3.10
C THR A 478 -10.13 -7.43 3.05
N HIS A 479 -10.88 -7.85 2.03
CA HIS A 479 -11.43 -9.22 1.97
C HIS A 479 -10.35 -10.32 1.86
N ASP A 480 -9.14 -9.95 1.45
CA ASP A 480 -7.96 -10.83 1.40
C ASP A 480 -7.26 -10.99 2.75
N GLN A 481 -7.62 -10.20 3.76
CA GLN A 481 -7.07 -10.33 5.12
C GLN A 481 -7.84 -11.37 5.94
N SER A 482 -7.09 -12.24 6.61
CA SER A 482 -7.64 -13.21 7.57
C SER A 482 -8.33 -12.52 8.74
N HIS A 483 -9.29 -13.22 9.36
CA HIS A 483 -9.93 -12.75 10.57
C HIS A 483 -8.90 -12.69 11.70
N VAL A 484 -8.87 -11.58 12.44
CA VAL A 484 -7.96 -11.42 13.59
C VAL A 484 -8.63 -12.00 14.83
N PRO A 485 -8.05 -12.98 15.54
CA PRO A 485 -8.68 -13.50 16.74
C PRO A 485 -8.75 -12.44 17.85
N ASP A 486 -9.79 -12.52 18.68
CA ASP A 486 -9.90 -11.72 19.91
C ASP A 486 -8.74 -12.06 20.86
N TYR A 487 -8.34 -11.10 21.69
CA TYR A 487 -7.42 -11.39 22.79
C TYR A 487 -8.15 -12.21 23.86
N ILE A 488 -7.85 -13.51 23.92
CA ILE A 488 -8.32 -14.40 24.98
C ILE A 488 -7.21 -14.49 26.01
N GLU A 489 -7.43 -13.90 27.18
CA GLU A 489 -6.57 -14.17 28.34
C GLU A 489 -6.81 -15.63 28.73
N ALA A 490 -5.78 -16.48 28.61
CA ALA A 490 -5.86 -17.88 28.98
C ALA A 490 -6.42 -17.98 30.41
N TYR A 491 -7.55 -18.66 30.56
CA TYR A 491 -8.12 -18.96 31.87
C TYR A 491 -7.06 -19.68 32.71
N TYR A 492 -6.84 -19.22 33.94
CA TYR A 492 -6.08 -19.92 34.97
C TYR A 492 -6.85 -21.18 35.43
N ASP A 493 -6.91 -22.20 34.58
CA ASP A 493 -7.20 -23.57 35.03
C ASP A 493 -5.98 -24.44 34.68
N GLU A 494 -5.31 -24.88 35.75
CA GLU A 494 -4.36 -25.99 35.81
C GLU A 494 -3.34 -26.09 34.66
N PHE A 495 -2.27 -25.28 34.74
CA PHE A 495 -0.99 -25.68 34.17
C PHE A 495 -0.03 -25.98 35.33
N ASP A 496 0.33 -27.26 35.43
CA ASP A 496 1.50 -27.73 36.16
C ASP A 496 2.72 -26.88 35.82
N GLU A 497 3.58 -26.64 36.81
CA GLU A 497 4.76 -25.75 36.77
C GLU A 497 5.87 -26.15 35.76
N ASP A 498 5.62 -27.02 34.77
CA ASP A 498 6.69 -27.65 33.99
C ASP A 498 6.69 -27.42 32.46
N ASP A 499 5.79 -26.61 31.88
CA ASP A 499 5.79 -26.33 30.41
C ASP A 499 6.10 -24.85 30.06
N TYR A 500 7.09 -24.27 30.75
CA TYR A 500 7.81 -23.08 30.27
C TYR A 500 8.95 -23.53 29.35
N ASP A 501 8.64 -23.88 28.10
CA ASP A 501 9.54 -23.86 26.93
C ASP A 501 8.78 -24.49 25.75
N ASP A 502 8.08 -23.68 24.94
CA ASP A 502 7.78 -23.97 23.50
C ASP A 502 6.65 -23.08 22.90
N PHE A 503 6.67 -21.74 23.10
CA PHE A 503 5.83 -20.87 22.23
C PHE A 503 6.35 -19.43 22.05
N TYR A 504 7.67 -19.24 21.98
CA TYR A 504 8.28 -17.95 21.63
C TYR A 504 9.36 -18.03 20.54
N ASP A 505 9.33 -19.07 19.70
CA ASP A 505 10.21 -19.16 18.53
C ASP A 505 9.37 -19.25 17.24
N ASP A 506 8.70 -18.16 16.85
CA ASP A 506 8.41 -17.92 15.42
C ASP A 506 7.94 -16.48 15.14
N TYR A 507 8.76 -15.46 15.40
CA TYR A 507 8.68 -14.14 14.72
C TYR A 507 9.99 -13.35 14.92
N GLU A 508 11.12 -13.94 14.58
CA GLU A 508 12.33 -13.20 14.18
C GLU A 508 12.77 -13.71 12.82
N ASP A 509 12.36 -13.02 11.76
CA ASP A 509 13.08 -13.02 10.48
C ASP A 509 12.55 -11.87 9.61
N TYR A 510 13.30 -10.76 9.59
CA TYR A 510 13.60 -9.92 8.41
C TYR A 510 14.54 -8.80 8.87
N ASP A 511 15.80 -9.14 9.13
CA ASP A 511 16.93 -8.22 9.00
C ASP A 511 18.11 -9.02 8.43
N ASP A 512 18.17 -9.08 7.10
CA ASP A 512 19.30 -9.63 6.37
C ASP A 512 19.76 -8.58 5.35
N TYR A 513 20.66 -7.71 5.81
CA TYR A 513 21.57 -6.93 4.96
C TYR A 513 22.98 -7.16 5.50
N GLU A 514 23.64 -8.20 4.98
CA GLU A 514 25.06 -8.44 5.19
C GLU A 514 25.92 -7.32 4.58
N GLY A 515 27.05 -7.10 5.24
CA GLY A 515 27.98 -6.02 4.97
C GLY A 515 28.89 -6.24 3.76
N TYR A 516 29.48 -5.13 3.33
CA TYR A 516 30.76 -5.15 2.63
C TYR A 516 31.73 -4.22 3.35
N ASP A 517 32.88 -4.82 3.70
CA ASP A 517 34.04 -4.23 4.35
C ASP A 517 34.62 -3.02 3.59
N PHE A 518 35.15 -2.06 4.35
CA PHE A 518 36.38 -1.38 3.95
C PHE A 518 37.21 -1.00 5.19
N GLU A 519 38.40 -1.59 5.27
CA GLU A 519 39.48 -1.25 6.19
C GLU A 519 40.14 0.09 5.82
N ASP A 520 40.67 0.72 6.88
CA ASP A 520 41.91 1.49 6.98
C ASP A 520 42.06 2.95 6.49
N ASP A 521 42.80 3.64 7.37
CA ASP A 521 43.58 4.89 7.27
C ASP A 521 42.83 6.22 7.29
N TYR A 522 43.02 6.98 8.38
CA TYR A 522 43.94 8.13 8.41
C TYR A 522 44.18 8.58 9.87
N ASP A 523 45.42 8.42 10.31
CA ASP A 523 46.01 9.07 11.49
C ASP A 523 46.65 10.42 11.08
N ILE A 524 46.92 11.24 12.10
CA ILE A 524 47.91 12.35 12.21
C ILE A 524 47.34 13.79 12.32
N GLU A 525 47.32 14.24 13.58
CA GLU A 525 47.93 15.46 14.18
C GLU A 525 47.68 16.84 13.55
N ASP A 526 47.11 17.77 14.34
CA ASP A 526 47.93 18.84 14.93
C ASP A 526 47.18 19.67 16.00
N GLU A 527 47.85 19.92 17.11
CA GLU A 527 47.45 20.79 18.23
C GLU A 527 47.61 22.29 17.86
N ASN A 528 46.76 23.18 18.41
CA ASN A 528 47.17 24.36 19.22
C ASN A 528 46.07 25.43 19.44
N PHE A 529 45.61 25.49 20.69
CA PHE A 529 45.35 26.61 21.64
C PHE A 529 45.48 28.12 21.26
N TYR A 530 44.62 28.93 21.91
CA TYR A 530 44.58 30.41 22.20
C TYR A 530 43.98 31.28 21.06
N ASP A 531 43.13 32.33 21.22
CA ASP A 531 42.70 33.18 22.34
C ASP A 531 41.44 34.04 21.94
N TYR A 532 40.63 34.36 22.95
CA TYR A 532 39.72 35.51 23.23
C TYR A 532 39.42 36.68 22.21
N ASP A 533 38.11 36.83 21.85
CA ASP A 533 37.19 38.04 21.86
C ASP A 533 37.46 39.33 20.99
N PRO A 534 36.52 40.33 20.78
CA PRO A 534 35.04 40.39 20.56
C PRO A 534 34.54 41.31 19.37
N THR A 535 33.32 41.06 18.86
CA THR A 535 32.25 41.99 18.28
C THR A 535 32.50 42.85 16.99
N PRO A 536 31.48 43.53 16.40
CA PRO A 536 30.12 43.14 15.96
C PRO A 536 29.75 43.68 14.52
N ASP A 537 28.46 43.60 14.13
CA ASP A 537 27.75 44.23 12.98
C ASP A 537 27.82 43.46 11.64
N ASP A 538 26.80 43.34 10.78
CA ASP A 538 25.37 43.68 10.72
C ASP A 538 24.82 43.03 9.41
N ASP A 539 23.49 43.03 9.25
CA ASP A 539 22.73 42.96 7.97
C ASP A 539 22.49 41.60 7.27
N PHE A 540 21.32 41.25 6.72
CA PHE A 540 19.93 41.75 6.74
C PHE A 540 19.09 40.66 6.00
N TRP A 541 17.88 40.38 6.46
CA TRP A 541 16.76 39.78 5.70
C TRP A 541 15.51 40.63 6.02
N PRO A 542 14.52 40.67 5.13
CA PRO A 542 13.32 39.86 5.40
C PRO A 542 12.84 39.01 4.24
#